data_AF-D5VLC5-F1
#
_entry.id   AF-D5VLC5-F1
#
_cell.length_a   1.000
_cell.length_b   1.000
_cell.length_c   1.000
_cell.angle_alpha   90.00
_cell.angle_beta   90.00
_cell.angle_gamma   90.00
#
_symmetry.space_group_name_H-M   'P 1'
#
loop_
_entity.id
_entity.type
_entity.pdbx_description
1 polymer ?
#
loop_
_entity_poly.entity_id
_entity_poly.type
_entity_poly.pdbx_seq_one_letter_code
_entity_poly.pdbx_strand_id
1 'polypeptide(L)'
;MTRPDTHKGEDRHFTHGTSASTADMAAEAEIRREDKSFDAPHAREAEKPLREGEKHDQLADKVETAENRQEALLDEGLEESFPSSDPVSVKRIT
;
A
#
# COMPACT_ATOMS: atom_id res chain seq x y z
N MET A 1 -49.03 -19.02 6.04
CA MET A 1 -47.78 -18.25 5.93
C MET A 1 -46.70 -19.13 5.33
N THR A 2 -46.43 -18.98 4.04
CA THR A 2 -45.39 -19.71 3.30
C THR A 2 -44.30 -18.71 2.94
N ARG A 3 -43.05 -18.97 3.34
CA ARG A 3 -41.90 -18.09 3.07
C ARG A 3 -41.54 -18.17 1.59
N PRO A 4 -41.25 -17.07 0.88
CA PRO A 4 -40.66 -17.16 -0.44
C PRO A 4 -39.16 -17.48 -0.32
N ASP A 5 -38.74 -18.50 -1.05
CA ASP A 5 -37.38 -19.00 -1.15
C ASP A 5 -36.41 -17.95 -1.69
N THR A 6 -35.29 -17.78 -0.99
CA THR A 6 -34.18 -16.91 -1.35
C THR A 6 -33.28 -17.59 -2.38
N HIS A 7 -33.67 -17.54 -3.66
CA HIS A 7 -32.78 -17.90 -4.77
C HIS A 7 -32.49 -16.68 -5.63
N LYS A 8 -31.51 -15.88 -5.20
CA LYS A 8 -30.78 -14.97 -6.09
C LYS A 8 -29.38 -14.70 -5.54
N GLY A 9 -28.55 -15.74 -5.54
CA GLY A 9 -27.16 -15.69 -5.08
C GLY A 9 -26.13 -15.69 -6.21
N GLU A 10 -26.53 -15.97 -7.45
CA GLU A 10 -25.60 -16.35 -8.54
C GLU A 10 -25.16 -15.17 -9.44
N ASP A 11 -25.78 -13.99 -9.35
CA ASP A 11 -25.39 -12.80 -10.12
C ASP A 11 -24.58 -11.77 -9.31
N ARG A 12 -24.00 -12.17 -8.17
CA ARG A 12 -23.08 -11.29 -7.44
C ARG A 12 -21.66 -11.58 -7.92
N HIS A 13 -21.22 -10.80 -8.91
CA HIS A 13 -19.81 -10.68 -9.26
C HIS A 13 -19.05 -10.12 -8.06
N PHE A 14 -18.58 -11.00 -7.18
CA PHE A 14 -17.49 -10.67 -6.27
C PHE A 14 -16.23 -10.64 -7.14
N THR A 15 -15.75 -9.43 -7.46
CA THR A 15 -14.36 -9.27 -7.86
C THR A 15 -13.54 -9.69 -6.65
N HIS A 16 -13.01 -10.91 -6.66
CA HIS A 16 -11.98 -11.30 -5.70
C HIS A 16 -10.86 -10.27 -5.87
N GLY A 17 -10.72 -9.41 -4.86
CA GLY A 17 -9.78 -8.30 -4.87
C GLY A 17 -8.38 -8.79 -5.23
N THR A 18 -7.63 -7.91 -5.85
CA THR A 18 -6.22 -7.94 -6.31
C THR A 18 -5.17 -8.54 -5.34
N SER A 19 -5.59 -9.12 -4.23
CA SER A 19 -4.78 -9.86 -3.25
C SER A 19 -3.90 -10.96 -3.86
N ALA A 20 -4.34 -11.65 -4.92
CA ALA A 20 -3.49 -12.62 -5.60
C ALA A 20 -2.32 -11.95 -6.34
N SER A 21 -2.59 -10.85 -7.03
CA SER A 21 -1.58 -10.13 -7.81
C SER A 21 -0.51 -9.45 -6.95
N THR A 22 -0.87 -8.99 -5.74
CA THR A 22 0.11 -8.45 -4.78
C THR A 22 0.95 -9.54 -4.12
N ALA A 23 0.37 -10.73 -3.89
CA ALA A 23 1.09 -11.88 -3.36
C ALA A 23 2.18 -12.38 -4.33
N ASP A 24 1.87 -12.42 -5.64
CA ASP A 24 2.83 -12.81 -6.67
C ASP A 24 4.01 -11.83 -6.75
N MET A 25 3.76 -10.50 -6.74
CA MET A 25 4.86 -9.50 -6.71
C MET A 25 5.77 -9.62 -5.48
N ALA A 26 5.21 -9.95 -4.31
CA ALA A 26 5.99 -10.16 -3.10
C ALA A 26 6.83 -11.44 -3.13
N ALA A 27 6.37 -12.48 -3.84
CA ALA A 27 7.05 -13.77 -3.98
C ALA A 27 8.15 -13.77 -5.06
N GLU A 28 8.03 -12.92 -6.08
CA GLU A 28 8.97 -12.84 -7.20
C GLU A 28 10.27 -12.07 -6.90
N ALA A 29 10.38 -11.43 -5.73
CA ALA A 29 11.63 -10.81 -5.32
C ALA A 29 12.70 -11.89 -5.04
N GLU A 30 13.81 -11.87 -5.78
CA GLU A 30 14.92 -12.81 -5.58
C GLU A 30 15.49 -12.66 -4.16
N ILE A 31 15.42 -13.73 -3.36
CA ILE A 31 15.96 -13.75 -1.99
C ILE A 31 17.47 -13.58 -2.06
N ARG A 32 17.97 -12.47 -1.52
CA ARG A 32 19.40 -12.15 -1.53
C ARG A 32 20.16 -13.17 -0.68
N ARG A 33 21.43 -13.39 -1.00
CA ARG A 33 22.25 -14.37 -0.28
C ARG A 33 22.39 -14.00 1.19
N GLU A 34 22.49 -12.71 1.49
CA GLU A 34 22.66 -12.15 2.83
C GLU A 34 21.43 -12.42 3.70
N ASP A 35 20.22 -12.42 3.11
CA ASP A 35 18.96 -12.68 3.82
C ASP A 35 18.86 -14.14 4.34
N LYS A 36 19.69 -15.05 3.81
CA LYS A 36 19.77 -16.46 4.22
C LYS A 36 20.78 -16.71 5.35
N SER A 37 21.56 -15.70 5.74
CA SER A 37 22.62 -15.85 6.75
C SER A 37 22.04 -15.68 8.15
N PHE A 38 22.32 -16.65 9.05
CA PHE A 38 21.90 -16.57 10.45
C PHE A 38 22.62 -15.47 11.24
N ASP A 39 23.85 -15.14 10.84
CA ASP A 39 24.68 -14.12 11.48
C ASP A 39 24.49 -12.72 10.85
N ALA A 40 23.55 -12.57 9.90
CA ALA A 40 23.27 -11.28 9.30
C ALA A 40 22.71 -10.28 10.33
N PRO A 41 23.00 -8.98 10.17
CA PRO A 41 22.37 -7.96 10.99
C PRO A 41 20.85 -7.99 10.83
N HIS A 42 20.13 -7.68 11.91
CA HIS A 42 18.66 -7.69 11.96
C HIS A 42 17.99 -6.70 10.97
N ALA A 43 18.75 -5.73 10.47
CA ALA A 43 18.31 -4.78 9.48
C ALA A 43 19.46 -4.46 8.52
N ARG A 44 19.09 -4.17 7.27
CA ARG A 44 20.04 -3.69 6.27
C ARG A 44 20.34 -2.22 6.51
N GLU A 45 21.59 -1.83 6.35
CA GLU A 45 21.97 -0.42 6.30
C GLU A 45 21.37 0.24 5.06
N ALA A 46 20.89 1.47 5.21
CA ALA A 46 20.42 2.27 4.08
C ALA A 46 21.64 2.70 3.24
N GLU A 47 21.52 2.61 1.92
CA GLU A 47 22.59 3.07 1.00
C GLU A 47 22.95 4.54 1.23
N LYS A 48 21.94 5.35 1.56
CA LYS A 48 22.08 6.77 1.92
C LYS A 48 21.52 6.97 3.32
N PRO A 49 22.35 6.92 4.37
CA PRO A 49 21.89 7.16 5.73
C PRO A 49 21.42 8.61 5.86
N LEU A 50 20.30 8.80 6.56
CA LEU A 50 19.76 10.11 6.92
C LEU A 50 20.72 10.83 7.87
N ARG A 51 20.71 12.17 7.84
CA ARG A 51 21.47 12.96 8.81
C ARG A 51 20.90 12.76 10.21
N GLU A 52 21.71 13.05 11.22
CA GLU A 52 21.26 12.98 12.61
C GLU A 52 20.04 13.89 12.84
N GLY A 53 18.93 13.30 13.29
CA GLY A 53 17.66 14.00 13.52
C GLY A 53 16.77 14.19 12.28
N GLU A 54 17.25 13.82 11.08
CA GLU A 54 16.47 13.89 9.84
C GLU A 54 15.44 12.75 9.78
N LYS A 55 14.20 13.08 9.44
CA LYS A 55 13.11 12.10 9.26
C LYS A 55 13.10 11.62 7.82
N HIS A 56 12.75 10.34 7.63
CA HIS A 56 12.50 9.81 6.30
C HIS A 56 11.25 10.49 5.69
N ASP A 57 11.36 10.94 4.44
CA ASP A 57 10.21 11.49 3.70
C ASP A 57 9.42 10.34 3.07
N GLN A 58 8.34 9.94 3.72
CA GLN A 58 7.47 8.84 3.29
C GLN A 58 6.81 9.11 1.93
N LEU A 59 6.72 10.37 1.52
CA LEU A 59 6.13 10.76 0.25
C LEU A 59 7.14 10.80 -0.90
N ALA A 60 8.44 10.60 -0.65
CA ALA A 60 9.48 10.80 -1.66
C ALA A 60 9.20 10.00 -2.94
N ASP A 61 8.87 8.72 -2.79
CA ASP A 61 8.59 7.82 -3.93
C ASP A 61 7.28 8.22 -4.64
N LYS A 62 6.25 8.60 -3.88
CA LYS A 62 4.95 9.01 -4.43
C LYS A 62 5.02 10.35 -5.17
N VAL A 63 5.89 11.26 -4.72
CA VAL A 63 6.14 12.57 -5.34
C VAL A 63 6.86 12.43 -6.67
N GLU A 64 7.71 11.41 -6.86
CA GLU A 64 8.36 11.16 -8.15
C GLU A 64 7.33 10.82 -9.24
N THR A 65 6.24 10.14 -8.87
CA THR A 65 5.18 9.72 -9.79
C THR A 65 4.01 10.69 -9.91
N ALA A 66 3.78 11.54 -8.90
CA ALA A 66 2.67 12.50 -8.85
C ALA A 66 3.02 13.84 -9.51
N GLU A 67 2.02 14.61 -9.94
CA GLU A 67 2.27 15.93 -10.54
C GLU A 67 2.80 16.92 -9.49
N ASN A 68 2.39 16.75 -8.24
CA ASN A 68 2.83 17.60 -7.12
C ASN A 68 2.69 16.87 -5.77
N ARG A 69 3.24 17.50 -4.71
CA ARG A 69 3.18 16.96 -3.34
C ARG A 69 1.76 16.87 -2.77
N GLN A 70 0.82 17.70 -3.22
CA GLN A 70 -0.57 17.64 -2.76
C GLN A 70 -1.30 16.43 -3.32
N GLU A 71 -1.01 16.06 -4.56
CA GLU A 71 -1.55 14.84 -5.18
C GLU A 71 -0.97 13.59 -4.53
N ALA A 72 0.36 13.54 -4.30
CA ALA A 72 0.97 12.44 -3.57
C ALA A 72 0.33 12.20 -2.17
N LEU A 73 -0.01 13.30 -1.47
CA LEU A 73 -0.75 13.25 -0.21
C LEU A 73 -2.19 12.75 -0.35
N LEU A 74 -2.90 13.21 -1.39
CA LEU A 74 -4.25 12.77 -1.68
C LEU A 74 -4.31 11.28 -2.00
N ASP A 75 -3.38 10.81 -2.82
CA ASP A 75 -3.28 9.40 -3.23
C ASP A 75 -2.99 8.51 -2.03
N GLU A 76 -2.01 8.88 -1.19
CA GLU A 76 -1.73 8.14 0.06
C GLU A 76 -2.93 8.10 1.01
N GLY A 77 -3.53 9.26 1.27
CA GLY A 77 -4.69 9.31 2.15
C GLY A 77 -5.87 8.51 1.60
N LEU A 78 -6.05 8.48 0.28
CA LEU A 78 -7.08 7.70 -0.40
C LEU A 78 -6.83 6.19 -0.23
N GLU A 79 -5.61 5.72 -0.48
CA GLU A 79 -5.19 4.32 -0.27
C GLU A 79 -5.41 3.86 1.18
N GLU A 80 -5.04 4.68 2.16
CA GLU A 80 -5.19 4.36 3.59
C GLU A 80 -6.65 4.42 4.06
N SER A 81 -7.44 5.29 3.45
CA SER A 81 -8.82 5.52 3.88
C SER A 81 -9.81 4.55 3.25
N PHE A 82 -9.49 3.87 2.15
CA PHE A 82 -10.36 2.82 1.61
C PHE A 82 -10.62 1.73 2.68
N PRO A 83 -11.88 1.30 2.90
CA PRO A 83 -13.07 1.47 2.05
C PRO A 83 -14.01 2.64 2.43
N SER A 84 -13.55 3.64 3.18
CA SER A 84 -14.36 4.81 3.59
C SER A 84 -15.04 5.48 2.39
N SER A 85 -16.30 5.91 2.56
CA SER A 85 -17.12 6.49 1.48
C SER A 85 -16.91 7.99 1.27
N ASP A 86 -16.43 8.71 2.28
CA ASP A 86 -16.22 10.15 2.21
C ASP A 86 -14.88 10.47 1.53
N PRO A 87 -14.82 11.49 0.67
CA PRO A 87 -13.56 11.87 0.02
C PRO A 87 -12.54 12.34 1.05
N VAL A 88 -11.29 11.96 0.85
CA VAL A 88 -10.17 12.40 1.70
C VAL A 88 -9.90 13.89 1.50
N SER A 89 -9.58 14.58 2.60
CA SER A 89 -9.19 15.98 2.57
C SER A 89 -7.81 16.16 3.19
N VAL A 90 -6.84 16.62 2.39
CA VAL A 90 -5.48 16.91 2.85
C VAL A 90 -5.27 18.42 3.02
N LYS A 91 -4.47 18.79 4.02
CA LYS A 91 -4.15 20.20 4.27
C LYS A 91 -3.10 20.69 3.27
N ARG A 92 -3.41 21.77 2.55
CA ARG A 92 -2.41 22.54 1.82
C ARG A 92 -1.57 23.34 2.80
N ILE A 93 -0.32 22.90 2.98
CA ILE A 93 0.67 23.63 3.78
C ILE A 93 1.54 24.36 2.76
N THR A 94 1.39 25.70 2.70
CA THR A 94 2.19 26.61 1.85
C THR A 94 3.37 27.17 2.63
#